data_AF-A0A3B9PLF3-F1
#
_entry.id   AF-A0A3B9PLF3-F1
#
_cell.length_a   1.000
_cell.length_b   1.000
_cell.length_c   1.000
_cell.angle_alpha   90.00
_cell.angle_beta   90.00
_cell.angle_gamma   90.00
#
_symmetry.space_group_name_H-M   'P 1'
#
loop_
_entity.id
_entity.type
_entity.pdbx_description
1 polymer ?
#
loop_
_entity_poly.entity_id
_entity_poly.type
_entity_poly.pdbx_seq_one_letter_code
_entity_poly.pdbx_strand_id
1 'polypeptide(L)'
;DAVQALGKVELDFRALGVHGMTLSAHKVGGPLGAGALVIDKRVELAPLIAGGGQERGLRSGTENVAAIVGFGVACERAVARCADEARRLAGLRDELEQALDALGARIFSAGAPRLPNTVFFAVADIDGETLVGKLDRAGFACASGSACSSANPEPSRTLLAMGVEPGIARGAVRVSLGRDTMAEDVRRFIETFARVVGELRNLASVAA
;
A
#
# COMPACT_ATOMS: atom_id res chain seq x y z
N ASP A 1 -12.54 0.99 6.58
CA ASP A 1 -11.49 1.90 6.09
C ASP A 1 -11.35 1.68 4.59
N ALA A 2 -11.45 2.74 3.77
CA ALA A 2 -11.36 2.64 2.31
C ALA A 2 -10.18 3.43 1.72
N VAL A 3 -9.19 3.79 2.55
CA VAL A 3 -8.01 4.58 2.16
C VAL A 3 -7.22 3.92 1.03
N GLN A 4 -7.17 2.58 1.03
CA GLN A 4 -6.51 1.81 -0.03
C GLN A 4 -7.44 1.38 -1.17
N ALA A 5 -8.76 1.57 -1.05
CA ALA A 5 -9.71 1.17 -2.08
C ALA A 5 -9.96 2.29 -3.10
N LEU A 6 -10.08 3.54 -2.62
CA LEU A 6 -10.41 4.69 -3.47
C LEU A 6 -9.45 4.79 -4.66
N GLY A 7 -10.02 4.82 -5.87
CA GLY A 7 -9.29 4.97 -7.13
C GLY A 7 -8.50 3.74 -7.60
N LYS A 8 -8.65 2.60 -6.93
CA LYS A 8 -8.00 1.31 -7.31
C LYS A 8 -9.01 0.20 -7.58
N VAL A 9 -10.15 0.24 -6.93
CA VAL A 9 -11.29 -0.65 -7.14
C VAL A 9 -12.58 0.15 -7.15
N GLU A 10 -13.63 -0.43 -7.70
CA GLU A 10 -14.97 0.15 -7.60
C GLU A 10 -15.34 0.32 -6.11
N LEU A 11 -15.83 1.52 -5.78
CA LEU A 11 -16.11 1.90 -4.41
C LEU A 11 -17.42 2.66 -4.37
N ASP A 12 -18.46 2.01 -3.85
CA ASP A 12 -19.76 2.61 -3.63
C ASP A 12 -20.16 2.46 -2.15
N PHE A 13 -20.36 3.60 -1.48
CA PHE A 13 -20.69 3.63 -0.06
C PHE A 13 -22.02 2.92 0.26
N ARG A 14 -23.02 3.08 -0.62
CA ARG A 14 -24.36 2.51 -0.43
C ARG A 14 -24.37 1.02 -0.72
N ALA A 15 -23.72 0.60 -1.82
CA ALA A 15 -23.64 -0.81 -2.20
C ALA A 15 -22.89 -1.65 -1.16
N LEU A 16 -21.89 -1.05 -0.50
CA LEU A 16 -21.15 -1.70 0.58
C LEU A 16 -21.93 -1.81 1.90
N GLY A 17 -23.03 -1.07 2.06
CA GLY A 17 -23.86 -1.12 3.27
C GLY A 17 -23.13 -0.69 4.56
N VAL A 18 -22.05 0.07 4.45
CA VAL A 18 -21.25 0.52 5.60
C VAL A 18 -21.84 1.78 6.25
N HIS A 19 -21.60 1.94 7.54
CA HIS A 19 -22.03 3.12 8.32
C HIS A 19 -21.03 4.29 8.23
N GLY A 20 -19.77 3.98 7.93
CA GLY A 20 -18.69 4.95 7.84
C GLY A 20 -17.58 4.50 6.89
N MET A 21 -16.98 5.45 6.19
CA MET A 21 -15.92 5.20 5.21
C MET A 21 -14.85 6.28 5.30
N THR A 22 -13.62 5.88 5.65
CA THR A 22 -12.45 6.76 5.70
C THR A 22 -11.74 6.81 4.36
N LEU A 23 -11.36 8.01 3.93
CA LEU A 23 -10.68 8.30 2.67
C LEU A 23 -9.50 9.26 2.92
N SER A 24 -8.49 9.19 2.06
CA SER A 24 -7.28 10.02 2.19
C SER A 24 -6.78 10.51 0.84
N ALA A 25 -6.56 11.81 0.72
CA ALA A 25 -6.24 12.47 -0.55
C ALA A 25 -4.92 11.98 -1.16
N HIS A 26 -3.87 11.90 -0.34
CA HIS A 26 -2.53 11.52 -0.82
C HIS A 26 -2.43 10.08 -1.33
N LYS A 27 -3.43 9.21 -1.06
CA LYS A 27 -3.48 7.85 -1.60
C LYS A 27 -4.07 7.76 -3.01
N VAL A 28 -4.57 8.87 -3.54
CA VAL A 28 -5.15 8.99 -4.88
C VAL A 28 -4.51 10.10 -5.73
N GLY A 29 -3.35 10.61 -5.29
CA GLY A 29 -2.62 11.67 -5.97
C GLY A 29 -3.09 13.08 -5.62
N GLY A 30 -3.86 13.23 -4.54
CA GLY A 30 -4.20 14.53 -3.96
C GLY A 30 -3.15 15.02 -2.97
N PRO A 31 -3.34 16.23 -2.40
CA PRO A 31 -2.40 16.82 -1.45
C PRO A 31 -2.38 16.07 -0.11
N LEU A 32 -1.28 16.19 0.63
CA LEU A 32 -1.24 15.83 2.05
C LEU A 32 -2.10 16.81 2.86
N GLY A 33 -2.60 16.35 4.02
CA GLY A 33 -3.38 17.20 4.93
C GLY A 33 -4.88 17.31 4.64
N ALA A 34 -5.39 16.53 3.67
CA ALA A 34 -6.82 16.34 3.46
C ALA A 34 -7.22 14.85 3.51
N GLY A 35 -8.36 14.60 4.15
CA GLY A 35 -9.02 13.31 4.24
C GLY A 35 -10.51 13.51 4.45
N ALA A 36 -11.29 12.44 4.36
CA ALA A 36 -12.73 12.50 4.55
C ALA A 36 -13.21 11.28 5.35
N LEU A 37 -14.25 11.51 6.13
CA LEU A 37 -15.05 10.49 6.77
C LEU A 37 -16.48 10.63 6.24
N VAL A 38 -16.88 9.71 5.37
CA VAL A 38 -18.27 9.63 4.88
C VAL A 38 -19.06 8.84 5.91
N ILE A 39 -20.22 9.35 6.34
CA ILE A 39 -21.05 8.77 7.40
C ILE A 39 -22.49 8.63 6.91
N ASP A 40 -23.15 7.50 7.23
CA ASP A 40 -24.61 7.39 7.08
C ASP A 40 -25.27 8.37 8.05
N LYS A 41 -26.17 9.20 7.54
CA LYS A 41 -26.91 10.22 8.30
C LYS A 41 -27.63 9.70 9.55
N ARG A 42 -27.89 8.40 9.65
CA ARG A 42 -28.50 7.74 10.81
C ARG A 42 -27.52 7.51 11.97
N VAL A 43 -26.23 7.67 11.73
CA VAL A 43 -25.18 7.49 12.73
C VAL A 43 -24.93 8.83 13.40
N GLU A 44 -25.17 8.87 14.70
CA GLU A 44 -24.75 10.00 15.53
C GLU A 44 -23.28 9.83 15.92
N LEU A 45 -22.50 10.90 15.75
CA LEU A 45 -21.07 10.91 16.02
C LEU A 45 -20.73 12.11 16.91
N ALA A 46 -20.10 11.87 18.05
CA ALA A 46 -19.53 12.94 18.86
C ALA A 46 -18.25 13.48 18.18
N PRO A 47 -18.06 14.82 18.13
CA PRO A 47 -16.87 15.39 17.51
C PRO A 47 -15.61 15.04 18.31
N LEU A 48 -14.60 14.48 17.64
CA LEU A 48 -13.26 14.32 18.24
C LEU A 48 -12.58 15.68 18.43
N ILE A 49 -12.83 16.62 17.51
CA ILE A 49 -12.34 18.00 17.56
C ILE A 49 -13.55 18.93 17.68
N ALA A 50 -13.84 19.38 18.90
CA ALA A 50 -14.91 20.32 19.21
C ALA A 50 -14.43 21.78 19.12
N GLY A 51 -15.35 22.74 19.00
CA GLY A 51 -15.03 24.16 18.81
C GLY A 51 -16.02 24.90 17.93
N GLY A 52 -15.52 25.67 16.96
CA GLY A 52 -16.23 26.68 16.17
C GLY A 52 -17.34 26.19 15.22
N GLY A 53 -17.75 24.92 15.28
CA GLY A 53 -18.95 24.44 14.58
C GLY A 53 -18.78 24.11 13.09
N GLN A 54 -17.56 24.14 12.55
CA GLN A 54 -17.27 23.71 11.17
C GLN A 54 -17.70 22.25 10.93
N GLU A 55 -17.90 21.87 9.66
CA GLU A 55 -18.37 20.53 9.27
C GLU A 55 -19.63 20.10 10.04
N ARG A 56 -20.58 21.03 10.19
CA ARG A 56 -21.85 20.84 10.94
C ARG A 56 -21.63 20.45 12.40
N GLY A 57 -20.56 20.94 13.01
CA GLY A 57 -20.18 20.65 14.40
C GLY A 57 -19.45 19.32 14.59
N LEU A 58 -19.21 18.53 13.53
CA LEU A 58 -18.56 17.23 13.64
C LEU A 58 -17.02 17.32 13.66
N ARG A 59 -16.45 18.40 13.13
CA ARG A 59 -15.01 18.63 13.12
C ARG A 59 -14.71 20.12 13.05
N SER A 60 -14.33 20.70 14.19
CA SER A 60 -14.01 22.13 14.29
C SER A 60 -12.63 22.50 13.76
N GLY A 61 -12.45 23.80 13.50
CA GLY A 61 -11.22 24.40 13.01
C GLY A 61 -11.34 24.87 11.55
N THR A 62 -10.70 26.00 11.24
CA THR A 62 -10.73 26.62 9.90
C THR A 62 -10.41 25.61 8.81
N GLU A 63 -11.25 25.61 7.77
CA GLU A 63 -11.17 24.65 6.67
C GLU A 63 -9.86 24.85 5.89
N ASN A 64 -9.17 23.74 5.62
CA ASN A 64 -8.03 23.75 4.72
C ASN A 64 -8.53 23.74 3.26
N VAL A 65 -9.07 24.88 2.82
CA VAL A 65 -9.77 25.02 1.53
C VAL A 65 -8.91 24.52 0.36
N ALA A 66 -7.62 24.86 0.32
CA ALA A 66 -6.72 24.43 -0.74
C ALA A 66 -6.58 22.90 -0.80
N ALA A 67 -6.40 22.25 0.35
CA ALA A 67 -6.29 20.79 0.41
C ALA A 67 -7.63 20.09 0.09
N ILE A 68 -8.75 20.67 0.50
CA ILE A 68 -10.10 20.18 0.19
C ILE A 68 -10.37 20.24 -1.32
N VAL A 69 -10.08 21.37 -1.97
CA VAL A 69 -10.21 21.52 -3.42
C VAL A 69 -9.31 20.53 -4.15
N GLY A 70 -8.04 20.43 -3.75
CA GLY A 70 -7.10 19.47 -4.33
C GLY A 70 -7.55 18.02 -4.15
N PHE A 71 -8.18 17.68 -3.02
CA PHE A 71 -8.73 16.35 -2.80
C PHE A 71 -9.93 16.08 -3.72
N GLY A 72 -10.85 17.04 -3.89
CA GLY A 72 -11.98 16.91 -4.81
C GLY A 72 -11.54 16.59 -6.24
N VAL A 73 -10.58 17.34 -6.77
CA VAL A 73 -10.01 17.11 -8.12
C VAL A 73 -9.28 15.77 -8.21
N ALA A 74 -8.57 15.36 -7.16
CA ALA A 74 -7.89 14.07 -7.13
C ALA A 74 -8.90 12.90 -7.16
N CYS A 75 -10.01 13.01 -6.43
CA CYS A 75 -11.10 12.03 -6.46
C CYS A 75 -11.70 11.90 -7.86
N GLU A 76 -12.07 13.01 -8.49
CA GLU A 76 -12.64 13.02 -9.85
C GLU A 76 -11.72 12.29 -10.84
N ARG A 77 -10.44 12.67 -10.86
CA ARG A 77 -9.44 12.03 -11.73
C ARG A 77 -9.23 10.57 -11.40
N ALA A 78 -9.20 10.20 -10.12
CA ALA A 78 -8.99 8.83 -9.69
C ALA A 78 -10.15 7.91 -10.08
N VAL A 79 -11.40 8.37 -9.94
CA VAL A 79 -12.59 7.63 -10.34
C VAL A 79 -12.66 7.49 -11.86
N ALA A 80 -12.45 8.58 -12.60
CA ALA A 80 -12.54 8.58 -14.07
C ALA A 80 -11.63 7.55 -14.76
N ARG A 81 -10.47 7.26 -14.16
CA ARG A 81 -9.47 6.32 -14.70
C ARG A 81 -9.41 4.97 -13.97
N CYS A 82 -10.29 4.75 -12.98
CA CYS A 82 -10.14 3.64 -12.03
C CYS A 82 -10.06 2.28 -12.72
N ALA A 83 -10.95 2.01 -13.68
CA ALA A 83 -10.99 0.73 -14.38
C ALA A 83 -9.76 0.49 -15.28
N ASP A 84 -9.35 1.51 -16.04
CA ASP A 84 -8.20 1.41 -16.95
C ASP A 84 -6.89 1.27 -16.18
N GLU A 85 -6.73 2.07 -15.13
CA GLU A 85 -5.57 1.99 -14.25
C GLU A 85 -5.51 0.65 -13.51
N ALA A 86 -6.65 0.15 -13.03
CA ALA A 86 -6.70 -1.16 -12.37
C ALA A 86 -6.25 -2.28 -13.31
N ARG A 87 -6.71 -2.28 -14.57
CA ARG A 87 -6.27 -3.26 -15.58
C ARG A 87 -4.78 -3.17 -15.87
N ARG A 88 -4.27 -1.96 -16.10
CA ARG A 88 -2.86 -1.71 -16.40
C ARG A 88 -1.95 -2.13 -15.25
N LEU A 89 -2.28 -1.71 -14.02
CA LEU A 89 -1.50 -2.03 -12.83
C LEU A 89 -1.56 -3.53 -12.49
N ALA A 90 -2.71 -4.19 -12.70
CA ALA A 90 -2.81 -5.63 -12.54
C ALA A 90 -1.85 -6.38 -13.46
N GLY A 91 -1.76 -5.98 -14.75
CA GLY A 91 -0.80 -6.57 -15.67
C GLY A 91 0.66 -6.42 -15.22
N LEU A 92 1.04 -5.21 -14.78
CA LEU A 92 2.39 -4.95 -14.27
C LEU A 92 2.68 -5.71 -12.95
N ARG A 93 1.68 -5.81 -12.07
CA ARG A 93 1.76 -6.57 -10.82
C ARG A 93 1.97 -8.05 -11.13
N ASP A 94 1.22 -8.60 -12.07
CA ASP A 94 1.27 -10.02 -12.41
C ASP A 94 2.60 -10.37 -13.09
N GLU A 95 3.14 -9.51 -13.96
CA GLU A 95 4.50 -9.63 -14.52
C GLU A 95 5.55 -9.65 -13.41
N LEU A 96 5.47 -8.70 -12.47
CA LEU A 96 6.37 -8.64 -11.33
C LEU A 96 6.27 -9.91 -10.47
N GLU A 97 5.07 -10.34 -10.10
CA GLU A 97 4.88 -11.51 -9.25
C GLU A 97 5.41 -12.79 -9.88
N GLN A 98 5.16 -13.02 -11.17
CA GLN A 98 5.68 -14.19 -11.88
C GLN A 98 7.21 -14.24 -11.85
N ALA A 99 7.87 -13.09 -12.04
CA ALA A 99 9.32 -13.02 -11.99
C ALA A 99 9.87 -13.21 -10.57
N LEU A 100 9.22 -12.64 -9.55
CA LEU A 100 9.63 -12.82 -8.16
C LEU A 100 9.46 -14.28 -7.71
N ASP A 101 8.35 -14.93 -8.07
CA ASP A 101 8.08 -16.34 -7.77
C ASP A 101 9.14 -17.25 -8.42
N ALA A 102 9.49 -17.00 -9.68
CA ALA A 102 10.57 -17.71 -10.38
C ALA A 102 11.95 -17.54 -9.71
N LEU A 103 12.17 -16.46 -8.96
CA LEU A 103 13.39 -16.20 -8.18
C LEU A 103 13.32 -16.78 -6.74
N GLY A 104 12.23 -17.49 -6.42
CA GLY A 104 12.01 -18.16 -5.14
C GLY A 104 11.41 -17.24 -4.07
N ALA A 105 10.75 -16.15 -4.45
CA ALA A 105 9.97 -15.36 -3.51
C ALA A 105 8.60 -16.00 -3.26
N ARG A 106 8.16 -16.04 -2.00
CA ARG A 106 6.81 -16.47 -1.62
C ARG A 106 5.87 -15.27 -1.63
N ILE A 107 4.87 -15.29 -2.51
CA ILE A 107 3.80 -14.27 -2.55
C ILE A 107 2.70 -14.59 -1.52
N PHE A 108 2.34 -13.63 -0.66
CA PHE A 108 1.38 -13.89 0.44
C PHE A 108 -0.10 -13.89 0.02
N SER A 109 -0.45 -13.32 -1.13
CA SER A 109 -1.85 -13.10 -1.54
C SER A 109 -2.22 -13.68 -2.91
N ALA A 110 -1.39 -14.56 -3.47
CA ALA A 110 -1.52 -15.03 -4.87
C ALA A 110 -2.91 -15.59 -5.23
N GLY A 111 -3.58 -16.27 -4.29
CA GLY A 111 -4.89 -16.89 -4.51
C GLY A 111 -6.11 -16.09 -4.06
N ALA A 112 -5.95 -14.83 -3.62
CA ALA A 112 -7.03 -14.04 -3.04
C ALA A 112 -7.42 -12.81 -3.90
N PRO A 113 -8.69 -12.37 -3.88
CA PRO A 113 -9.06 -11.06 -4.39
C PRO A 113 -8.25 -9.97 -3.70
N ARG A 114 -7.61 -9.10 -4.49
CA ARG A 114 -6.64 -8.12 -3.98
C ARG A 114 -6.53 -6.91 -4.89
N LEU A 115 -5.93 -5.84 -4.38
CA LEU A 115 -5.70 -4.62 -5.13
C LEU A 115 -4.82 -4.88 -6.38
N PRO A 116 -5.06 -4.14 -7.47
CA PRO A 116 -4.34 -4.34 -8.73
C PRO A 116 -2.85 -3.97 -8.64
N ASN A 117 -2.43 -3.24 -7.61
CA ASN A 117 -1.15 -2.53 -7.62
C ASN A 117 -0.15 -3.00 -6.55
N THR A 118 -0.46 -4.01 -5.75
CA THR A 118 0.36 -4.36 -4.57
C THR A 118 0.87 -5.78 -4.66
N VAL A 119 2.18 -5.94 -4.51
CA VAL A 119 2.85 -7.22 -4.33
C VAL A 119 3.39 -7.27 -2.91
N PHE A 120 3.09 -8.35 -2.18
CA PHE A 120 3.60 -8.56 -0.83
C PHE A 120 4.18 -9.97 -0.74
N PHE A 121 5.48 -10.05 -0.46
CA PHE A 121 6.24 -11.28 -0.58
C PHE A 121 7.34 -11.38 0.47
N ALA A 122 7.93 -12.56 0.61
CA ALA A 122 9.19 -12.76 1.35
C ALA A 122 10.11 -13.68 0.57
N VAL A 123 11.41 -13.58 0.82
CA VAL A 123 12.40 -14.55 0.32
C VAL A 123 12.93 -15.32 1.51
N ALA A 124 13.00 -16.65 1.40
CA ALA A 124 13.51 -17.50 2.47
C ALA A 124 14.92 -17.05 2.90
N ASP A 125 15.15 -17.05 4.21
CA ASP A 125 16.43 -16.71 4.86
C ASP A 125 16.96 -15.29 4.57
N ILE A 126 16.11 -14.39 4.04
CA ILE A 126 16.45 -12.99 3.84
C ILE A 126 15.56 -12.12 4.73
N ASP A 127 16.21 -11.31 5.57
CA ASP A 127 15.54 -10.30 6.37
C ASP A 127 14.95 -9.17 5.50
N GLY A 128 13.73 -8.76 5.81
CA GLY A 128 12.96 -7.82 4.99
C GLY A 128 13.55 -6.41 4.99
N GLU A 129 14.05 -5.94 6.14
CA GLU A 129 14.68 -4.62 6.25
C GLU A 129 16.01 -4.58 5.50
N THR A 130 16.78 -5.66 5.58
CA THR A 130 18.03 -5.82 4.82
C THR A 130 17.77 -5.75 3.31
N LEU A 131 16.75 -6.47 2.82
CA LEU A 131 16.37 -6.45 1.41
C LEU A 131 15.88 -5.06 0.97
N VAL A 132 15.01 -4.42 1.77
CA VAL A 132 14.54 -3.05 1.50
C VAL A 132 15.70 -2.06 1.46
N GLY A 133 16.65 -2.13 2.40
CA GLY A 133 17.82 -1.26 2.41
C GLY A 133 18.76 -1.46 1.21
N LYS A 134 18.87 -2.70 0.70
CA LYS A 134 19.62 -2.98 -0.54
C LYS A 134 18.91 -2.47 -1.79
N LEU A 135 17.58 -2.60 -1.86
CA LEU A 135 16.77 -2.08 -2.96
C LEU A 135 16.77 -0.55 -2.97
N ASP A 136 16.70 0.10 -1.81
CA ASP A 136 16.78 1.57 -1.66
C ASP A 136 18.09 2.12 -2.19
N ARG A 137 19.23 1.51 -1.81
CA ARG A 137 20.55 1.84 -2.36
C ARG A 137 20.67 1.62 -3.87
N ALA A 138 19.83 0.75 -4.44
CA ALA A 138 19.74 0.51 -5.87
C ALA A 138 18.71 1.42 -6.58
N GLY A 139 18.09 2.36 -5.84
CA GLY A 139 17.18 3.37 -6.40
C GLY A 139 15.69 3.00 -6.32
N PHE A 140 15.31 1.97 -5.57
CA PHE A 140 13.92 1.52 -5.47
C PHE A 140 13.32 1.74 -4.08
N ALA A 141 12.26 2.54 -4.00
CA ALA A 141 11.50 2.74 -2.78
C ALA A 141 10.52 1.58 -2.56
N CYS A 142 10.79 0.76 -1.55
CA CYS A 142 9.94 -0.35 -1.09
C CYS A 142 9.62 -0.20 0.39
N ALA A 143 8.65 -0.97 0.89
CA ALA A 143 8.35 -1.01 2.32
C ALA A 143 8.62 -2.41 2.88
N SER A 144 9.12 -2.50 4.12
CA SER A 144 9.13 -3.77 4.86
C SER A 144 7.74 -4.06 5.41
N GLY A 145 7.48 -5.33 5.69
CA GLY A 145 6.31 -5.78 6.44
C GLY A 145 6.41 -5.51 7.94
N SER A 146 7.63 -5.23 8.45
CA SER A 146 7.85 -4.78 9.82
C SER A 146 7.28 -3.38 10.01
N ALA A 147 6.53 -3.17 11.09
CA ALA A 147 6.10 -1.83 11.45
C ALA A 147 7.35 -1.00 11.81
N CYS A 148 7.54 0.12 11.13
CA CYS A 148 8.64 1.10 11.21
C CYS A 148 9.18 1.42 12.62
N SER A 149 9.89 0.48 13.24
CA SER A 149 10.56 0.64 14.53
C SER A 149 11.97 0.07 14.35
N SER A 150 12.92 0.97 14.11
CA SER A 150 14.36 0.64 13.94
C SER A 150 15.01 0.01 15.18
N ALA A 151 14.30 -0.04 16.31
CA ALA A 151 14.79 -0.60 17.57
C ALA A 151 14.40 -2.08 17.78
N ASN A 152 13.32 -2.54 17.13
CA ASN A 152 12.88 -3.93 17.17
C ASN A 152 11.94 -4.18 15.97
N PRO A 153 12.38 -4.89 14.93
CA PRO A 153 11.53 -5.25 13.80
C PRO A 153 10.47 -6.25 14.28
N GLU A 154 9.28 -5.77 14.65
CA GLU A 154 8.15 -6.65 14.88
C GLU A 154 7.66 -7.23 13.54
N PRO A 155 7.35 -8.54 13.46
CA PRO A 155 6.77 -9.12 12.26
C PRO A 155 5.45 -8.43 11.90
N SER A 156 5.09 -8.48 10.61
CA SER A 156 3.84 -7.86 10.14
C SER A 156 2.61 -8.41 10.87
N ARG A 157 1.90 -7.57 11.63
CA ARG A 157 0.67 -7.94 12.33
C ARG A 157 -0.38 -8.54 11.40
N THR A 158 -0.46 -8.03 10.16
CA THR A 158 -1.37 -8.57 9.14
C THR A 158 -0.97 -9.99 8.73
N LEU A 159 0.31 -10.25 8.50
CA LEU A 159 0.76 -11.60 8.14
C LEU A 159 0.61 -12.59 9.31
N LEU A 160 0.88 -12.15 10.54
CA LEU A 160 0.62 -12.95 11.74
C LEU A 160 -0.87 -13.30 11.87
N ALA A 161 -1.77 -12.34 11.63
CA ALA A 161 -3.21 -12.59 11.63
C ALA A 161 -3.66 -13.52 10.49
N MET A 162 -2.92 -13.56 9.38
CA MET A 162 -3.13 -14.53 8.29
C MET A 162 -2.55 -15.93 8.61
N GLY A 163 -1.92 -16.12 9.76
CA GLY A 163 -1.29 -17.39 10.15
C GLY A 163 0.07 -17.64 9.52
N VAL A 164 0.74 -16.60 9.00
CA VAL A 164 2.12 -16.71 8.51
C VAL A 164 3.06 -16.79 9.71
N GLU A 165 4.02 -17.72 9.63
CA GLU A 165 5.02 -17.93 10.67
C GLU A 165 5.87 -16.64 10.91
N PRO A 166 6.16 -16.26 12.16
CA PRO A 166 6.88 -15.02 12.49
C PRO A 166 8.23 -14.81 11.79
N GLY A 167 9.05 -15.85 11.62
CA GLY A 167 10.28 -15.82 10.84
C GLY A 167 10.05 -15.39 9.39
N ILE A 168 9.08 -16.02 8.70
CA ILE A 168 8.71 -15.63 7.34
C ILE A 168 8.12 -14.21 7.30
N ALA A 169 7.29 -13.84 8.27
CA ALA A 169 6.67 -12.51 8.35
C ALA A 169 7.68 -11.37 8.58
N ARG A 170 8.86 -11.67 9.17
CA ARG A 170 9.98 -10.71 9.29
C ARG A 170 10.67 -10.46 7.95
N GLY A 171 10.75 -11.46 7.08
CA GLY A 171 11.31 -11.34 5.73
C GLY A 171 10.42 -10.59 4.73
N ALA A 172 9.28 -10.06 5.16
CA ALA A 172 8.26 -9.54 4.27
C ALA A 172 8.63 -8.18 3.66
N VAL A 173 8.44 -8.04 2.35
CA VAL A 173 8.66 -6.82 1.57
C VAL A 173 7.44 -6.54 0.70
N ARG A 174 6.99 -5.30 0.71
CA ARG A 174 5.87 -4.79 -0.07
C ARG A 174 6.36 -3.84 -1.15
N VAL A 175 5.98 -4.14 -2.39
CA VAL A 175 6.10 -3.27 -3.55
C VAL A 175 4.70 -2.79 -3.93
N SER A 176 4.56 -1.48 -4.16
CA SER A 176 3.29 -0.87 -4.53
C SER A 176 3.49 -0.04 -5.80
N LEU A 177 2.83 -0.45 -6.87
CA LEU A 177 2.85 0.20 -8.17
C LEU A 177 1.89 1.40 -8.16
N GLY A 178 2.24 2.42 -8.92
CA GLY A 178 1.52 3.68 -9.01
C GLY A 178 1.23 4.10 -10.44
N ARG A 179 0.57 5.26 -10.56
CA ARG A 179 0.22 5.86 -11.85
C ARG A 179 1.40 5.96 -12.80
N ASP A 180 2.53 6.39 -12.27
CA ASP A 180 3.70 6.70 -13.09
C ASP A 180 4.63 5.48 -13.26
N THR A 181 4.27 4.31 -12.70
CA THR A 181 5.03 3.07 -12.91
C THR A 181 4.86 2.60 -14.36
N MET A 182 5.97 2.41 -15.05
CA MET A 182 6.05 1.91 -16.41
C MET A 182 6.55 0.45 -16.42
N ALA A 183 6.31 -0.27 -17.52
CA ALA A 183 6.81 -1.64 -17.69
C ALA A 183 8.35 -1.72 -17.56
N GLU A 184 9.05 -0.67 -17.98
CA GLU A 184 10.50 -0.59 -17.83
C GLU A 184 10.94 -0.47 -16.37
N ASP A 185 10.16 0.18 -15.51
CA ASP A 185 10.45 0.21 -14.07
C ASP A 185 10.35 -1.19 -13.46
N VAL A 186 9.35 -1.97 -13.90
CA VAL A 186 9.15 -3.35 -13.45
C VAL A 186 10.31 -4.24 -13.88
N ARG A 187 10.76 -4.15 -15.14
CA ARG A 187 11.92 -4.91 -15.63
C ARG A 187 13.20 -4.58 -14.87
N ARG A 188 13.50 -3.29 -14.72
CA ARG A 188 14.68 -2.83 -13.96
C ARG A 188 14.62 -3.28 -12.50
N PHE A 189 13.42 -3.28 -11.90
CA PHE A 189 13.22 -3.81 -10.55
C PHE A 189 13.51 -5.31 -10.50
N ILE A 190 12.99 -6.11 -11.44
CA ILE A 190 13.20 -7.57 -11.50
C ILE A 190 14.70 -7.91 -11.62
N GLU A 191 15.41 -7.26 -12.54
CA GLU A 191 16.85 -7.45 -12.74
C GLU A 191 17.64 -7.10 -11.48
N THR A 192 17.31 -5.96 -10.87
CA THR A 192 17.95 -5.51 -9.63
C THR A 192 17.66 -6.45 -8.47
N PHE A 193 16.41 -6.90 -8.35
CA PHE A 193 15.98 -7.83 -7.32
C PHE A 193 16.72 -9.17 -7.44
N ALA A 194 16.81 -9.73 -8.65
CA ALA A 194 17.55 -10.97 -8.91
C ALA A 194 19.02 -10.85 -8.46
N ARG A 195 19.69 -9.75 -8.83
CA ARG A 195 21.07 -9.47 -8.41
C ARG A 195 21.20 -9.36 -6.89
N VAL A 196 20.36 -8.55 -6.25
CA VAL A 196 20.40 -8.32 -4.80
C VAL A 196 20.14 -9.59 -4.00
N VAL A 197 19.14 -10.39 -4.40
CA VAL A 197 18.84 -11.68 -3.76
C VAL A 197 20.00 -12.66 -3.93
N GLY A 198 20.63 -12.71 -5.12
CA GLY A 198 21.82 -13.51 -5.36
C GLY A 198 22.99 -13.12 -4.44
N GLU A 199 23.27 -11.83 -4.32
CA GLU A 199 24.31 -11.31 -3.40
C GLU A 199 24.04 -11.70 -1.94
N LEU A 200 22.80 -11.55 -1.47
CA LEU A 200 22.42 -11.85 -0.09
C LEU A 200 22.48 -13.37 0.21
N ARG A 201 22.04 -14.22 -0.73
CA ARG A 201 22.15 -15.68 -0.59
C ARG A 201 23.62 -16.14 -0.52
N ASN A 202 24.50 -15.55 -1.33
CA ASN A 202 25.93 -15.86 -1.30
C ASN A 202 26.55 -15.47 0.06
N LEU A 203 26.22 -14.30 0.60
CA LEU A 203 26.70 -13.88 1.92
C LEU A 203 26.22 -14.80 3.04
N ALA A 204 24.96 -15.23 3.01
CA ALA A 204 24.42 -16.17 3.99
C ALA A 204 25.13 -17.54 3.92
N SER A 205 25.44 -18.03 2.71
CA SER A 205 26.16 -19.31 2.53
C SER A 205 27.62 -19.30 3.00
N VAL A 206 28.27 -18.13 3.04
CA VAL A 206 29.65 -17.98 3.51
C VAL A 206 29.72 -17.85 5.05
N ALA A 207 28.62 -17.44 5.68
CA ALA A 207 28.53 -17.25 7.14
C ALA A 207 28.01 -18.49 7.89
N ALA A 208 27.45 -19.48 7.19
CA ALA A 208 26.97 -20.76 7.71
C ALA A 208 28.05 -21.83 7.70
#